data_AF-A0A1F4QCF0-F1
#
_entry.id   AF-A0A1F4QCF0-F1
#
_cell.length_a   1.000
_cell.length_b   1.000
_cell.length_c   1.000
_cell.angle_alpha   90.00
_cell.angle_beta   90.00
_cell.angle_gamma   90.00
#
_symmetry.space_group_name_H-M   'P 1'
#
loop_
_entity.id
_entity.type
_entity.pdbx_description
1 polymer ?
#
loop_
_entity_poly.entity_id
_entity_poly.type
_entity_poly.pdbx_seq_one_letter_code
_entity_poly.pdbx_strand_id
1 'polypeptide(L)'
;MREERGAMARLDDIISARLRQAFARMQAERQRIALRYRAEGEEKARGIRAGADREREVILARAYSTSQRQRGEGDAQATAVTGRAFGQDAGFYAFLRRLETYERIFADGTTTILMRPDSDLLRYLESPRPRR
;
A
#
# COMPACT_ATOMS: atom_id res chain seq x y z
N MET A 1 -32.10 5.27 -82.64
CA MET A 1 -30.61 5.14 -82.60
C MET A 1 -29.88 6.20 -81.76
N ARG A 2 -29.90 7.53 -82.04
CA ARG A 2 -29.21 8.53 -81.18
C ARG A 2 -29.96 8.83 -79.86
N GLU A 3 -31.29 8.88 -79.88
CA GLU A 3 -32.11 9.08 -78.67
C GLU A 3 -32.03 7.92 -77.68
N GLU A 4 -32.08 6.68 -78.16
CA GLU A 4 -32.01 5.47 -77.31
C GLU A 4 -30.65 5.33 -76.60
N ARG A 5 -29.55 5.71 -77.26
CA ARG A 5 -28.22 5.75 -76.63
C ARG A 5 -28.13 6.82 -75.53
N GLY A 6 -28.79 7.97 -75.73
CA GLY A 6 -28.87 9.02 -74.70
C GLY A 6 -29.77 8.66 -73.52
N ALA A 7 -30.79 7.81 -73.73
CA ALA A 7 -31.63 7.27 -72.67
C ALA A 7 -30.91 6.17 -71.85
N MET A 8 -30.18 5.27 -72.51
CA MET A 8 -29.34 4.27 -71.84
C MET A 8 -28.24 4.91 -70.98
N ALA A 9 -27.53 5.92 -71.49
CA ALA A 9 -26.50 6.63 -70.72
C ALA A 9 -27.06 7.31 -69.45
N ARG A 10 -28.29 7.84 -69.52
CA ARG A 10 -28.98 8.41 -68.36
C ARG A 10 -29.39 7.34 -67.34
N LEU A 11 -29.81 6.16 -67.79
CA LEU A 11 -30.16 5.04 -66.91
C LEU A 11 -28.92 4.52 -66.17
N ASP A 12 -27.80 4.36 -66.87
CA ASP A 12 -26.53 3.92 -66.31
C ASP A 12 -26.01 4.90 -65.25
N ASP A 13 -26.15 6.20 -65.48
CA ASP A 13 -25.73 7.22 -64.51
C ASP A 13 -26.65 7.23 -63.26
N ILE A 14 -27.96 7.05 -63.43
CA ILE A 14 -28.91 6.90 -62.30
C ILE A 14 -28.57 5.66 -61.47
N ILE A 15 -28.31 4.53 -62.11
CA ILE A 15 -27.94 3.28 -61.42
C ILE A 15 -26.60 3.46 -60.71
N SER A 16 -25.61 4.03 -61.38
CA SER A 16 -24.29 4.31 -60.81
C SER A 16 -24.36 5.26 -59.61
N ALA A 17 -25.19 6.31 -59.69
CA ALA A 17 -25.41 7.24 -58.59
C ALA A 17 -26.08 6.56 -57.38
N ARG A 18 -27.07 5.70 -57.62
CA ARG A 18 -27.76 4.94 -56.56
C ARG A 18 -26.81 3.95 -55.87
N LEU A 19 -25.95 3.27 -56.64
CA LEU A 19 -24.92 2.38 -56.10
C LEU A 19 -23.91 3.14 -55.24
N ARG A 20 -23.40 4.29 -55.72
CA ARG A 20 -22.50 5.15 -54.94
C ARG A 20 -23.13 5.57 -53.61
N GLN A 21 -24.40 5.96 -53.61
CA GLN A 21 -25.12 6.35 -52.39
C GLN A 21 -25.30 5.16 -51.43
N ALA A 22 -25.62 3.97 -51.94
CA ALA A 22 -25.74 2.77 -51.13
C ALA A 22 -24.39 2.39 -50.48
N PHE A 23 -23.29 2.39 -51.24
CA PHE A 23 -21.95 2.14 -50.71
C PHE A 23 -21.53 3.17 -49.66
N ALA A 24 -21.80 4.46 -49.88
CA ALA A 24 -21.51 5.49 -48.89
C ALA A 24 -22.26 5.27 -47.56
N ARG A 25 -23.55 4.89 -47.63
CA ARG A 25 -24.34 4.53 -46.44
C ARG A 25 -23.77 3.30 -45.74
N MET A 26 -23.37 2.27 -46.47
CA MET A 26 -22.76 1.06 -45.90
C MET A 26 -21.43 1.37 -45.19
N GLN A 27 -20.59 2.21 -45.79
CA GLN A 27 -19.33 2.63 -45.16
C GLN A 27 -19.57 3.44 -43.89
N ALA A 28 -20.49 4.40 -43.93
CA ALA A 28 -20.85 5.20 -42.76
C ALA A 28 -21.40 4.32 -41.62
N GLU A 29 -22.26 3.35 -41.93
CA GLU A 29 -22.80 2.43 -40.94
C GLU A 29 -21.71 1.53 -40.34
N ARG A 30 -20.79 1.00 -41.17
CA ARG A 30 -19.64 0.22 -40.67
C ARG A 30 -18.72 1.04 -39.78
N GLN A 31 -18.44 2.29 -40.16
CA GLN A 31 -17.65 3.20 -39.33
C GLN A 31 -18.36 3.48 -37.99
N ARG A 32 -19.67 3.72 -38.02
CA ARG A 32 -20.48 3.91 -36.81
C ARG A 32 -20.44 2.70 -35.88
N ILE A 33 -20.60 1.50 -36.44
CA ILE A 33 -20.53 0.24 -35.68
C ILE A 33 -19.13 0.07 -35.06
N ALA A 34 -18.06 0.32 -35.83
CA ALA A 34 -16.70 0.22 -35.33
C ALA A 34 -16.42 1.22 -34.18
N LEU A 35 -16.89 2.45 -34.31
CA LEU A 35 -16.78 3.47 -33.25
C LEU A 35 -17.54 3.05 -32.00
N ARG A 36 -18.76 2.53 -32.15
CA ARG A 36 -19.55 2.03 -31.03
C ARG A 36 -18.82 0.92 -30.28
N TYR A 37 -18.29 -0.08 -30.99
CA TYR A 37 -17.56 -1.17 -30.34
C TYR A 37 -16.28 -0.72 -29.63
N ARG A 38 -15.56 0.28 -30.17
CA ARG A 38 -14.42 0.87 -29.46
C ARG A 38 -14.85 1.58 -28.19
N ALA A 39 -15.89 2.40 -28.25
CA ALA A 39 -16.41 3.12 -27.09
C ALA A 39 -16.86 2.16 -25.99
N GLU A 40 -17.61 1.10 -26.34
CA GLU A 40 -18.03 0.05 -25.40
C GLU A 40 -16.83 -0.70 -24.81
N GLY A 41 -15.81 -0.99 -25.62
CA GLY A 41 -14.57 -1.61 -25.17
C GLY A 41 -13.80 -0.73 -24.17
N GLU A 42 -13.69 0.56 -24.46
CA GLU A 42 -13.04 1.54 -23.58
C GLU A 42 -13.80 1.75 -22.27
N GLU A 43 -15.13 1.76 -22.31
CA GLU A 43 -15.97 1.83 -21.11
C GLU A 43 -15.76 0.60 -20.22
N LYS A 44 -15.86 -0.60 -20.79
CA LYS A 44 -15.62 -1.85 -20.05
C LYS A 44 -14.21 -1.91 -19.49
N ALA A 45 -13.20 -1.53 -20.28
CA ALA A 45 -11.82 -1.49 -19.83
C ALA A 45 -11.61 -0.50 -18.67
N ARG A 46 -12.24 0.68 -18.72
CA ARG A 46 -12.21 1.65 -17.61
C ARG A 46 -12.87 1.08 -16.36
N GLY A 47 -14.02 0.44 -16.48
CA GLY A 47 -14.71 -0.22 -15.37
C GLY A 47 -13.85 -1.30 -14.71
N ILE A 48 -13.24 -2.17 -15.52
CA ILE A 48 -12.36 -3.25 -15.03
C ILE A 48 -11.14 -2.66 -14.29
N ARG A 49 -10.47 -1.65 -14.87
CA ARG A 49 -9.31 -1.02 -14.22
C ARG A 49 -9.69 -0.37 -12.90
N ALA A 50 -10.78 0.41 -12.88
CA ALA A 50 -11.26 1.05 -11.65
C ALA A 50 -11.63 0.02 -10.57
N GLY A 51 -12.26 -1.09 -10.96
CA GLY A 51 -12.54 -2.21 -10.06
C GLY A 51 -11.27 -2.83 -9.48
N ALA A 52 -10.29 -3.14 -10.34
CA ALA A 52 -9.01 -3.70 -9.93
C ALA A 52 -8.21 -2.77 -9.01
N ASP A 53 -8.19 -1.46 -9.30
CA ASP A 53 -7.52 -0.46 -8.47
C ASP A 53 -8.14 -0.39 -7.07
N ARG A 54 -9.48 -0.40 -7.00
CA ARG A 54 -10.22 -0.43 -5.73
C ARG A 54 -9.92 -1.70 -4.94
N GLU A 55 -9.95 -2.86 -5.58
CA GLU A 55 -9.65 -4.14 -4.92
C GLU A 55 -8.22 -4.16 -4.39
N ARG A 56 -7.26 -3.69 -5.18
CA ARG A 56 -5.86 -3.54 -4.76
C ARG A 56 -5.74 -2.68 -3.51
N GLU A 57 -6.39 -1.52 -3.47
CA GLU A 57 -6.36 -0.62 -2.32
C GLU A 57 -6.96 -1.28 -1.07
N VAL A 58 -8.10 -1.96 -1.21
CA VAL A 58 -8.74 -2.70 -0.10
C VAL A 58 -7.83 -3.82 0.43
N ILE A 59 -7.18 -4.58 -0.45
CA ILE A 59 -6.26 -5.65 -0.05
C ILE A 59 -5.08 -5.07 0.74
N LEU A 60 -4.46 -4.00 0.23
CA LEU A 60 -3.33 -3.35 0.90
C LEU A 60 -3.74 -2.77 2.25
N ALA A 61 -4.90 -2.10 2.34
CA ALA A 61 -5.42 -1.55 3.58
C ALA A 61 -5.69 -2.65 4.62
N ARG A 62 -6.29 -3.78 4.20
CA ARG A 62 -6.52 -4.94 5.09
C ARG A 62 -5.23 -5.59 5.55
N ALA A 63 -4.25 -5.75 4.65
CA ALA A 63 -2.95 -6.30 4.98
C ALA A 63 -2.22 -5.41 5.99
N TYR A 64 -2.22 -4.10 5.77
CA TYR A 64 -1.63 -3.13 6.68
C TYR A 64 -2.31 -3.14 8.05
N SER A 65 -3.64 -3.08 8.10
CA SER A 65 -4.40 -3.16 9.35
C SER A 65 -4.12 -4.45 10.13
N THR A 66 -4.07 -5.58 9.43
CA THR A 66 -3.75 -6.88 10.05
C THR A 66 -2.32 -6.89 10.61
N SER A 67 -1.35 -6.36 9.86
CA SER A 67 0.04 -6.25 10.30
C SER A 67 0.17 -5.39 11.55
N GLN A 68 -0.50 -4.22 11.59
CA GLN A 68 -0.49 -3.34 12.76
C GLN A 68 -1.13 -3.99 13.98
N ARG A 69 -2.24 -4.70 13.79
CA ARG A 69 -2.89 -5.44 14.87
C ARG A 69 -1.98 -6.53 15.44
N GLN A 70 -1.36 -7.34 14.59
CA GLN A 70 -0.43 -8.39 15.03
C GLN A 70 0.80 -7.82 15.77
N ARG A 71 1.35 -6.70 15.29
CA ARG A 71 2.44 -5.99 15.99
C ARG A 71 1.99 -5.52 17.36
N GLY A 72 0.83 -4.84 17.44
CA GLY A 72 0.29 -4.37 18.72
C GLY A 72 -0.01 -5.50 19.71
N GLU A 73 -0.55 -6.63 19.24
CA GLU A 73 -0.76 -7.83 20.05
C GLU A 73 0.58 -8.39 20.56
N GLY A 74 1.61 -8.45 19.71
CA GLY A 74 2.96 -8.89 20.08
C GLY A 74 3.61 -7.96 21.11
N ASP A 75 3.55 -6.66 20.90
CA ASP A 75 4.13 -5.65 21.81
C ASP A 75 3.42 -5.67 23.18
N ALA A 76 2.10 -5.86 23.19
CA ALA A 76 1.33 -6.01 24.42
C ALA A 76 1.71 -7.29 25.18
N GLN A 77 1.86 -8.42 24.47
CA GLN A 77 2.31 -9.67 25.07
C GLN A 77 3.74 -9.57 25.61
N ALA A 78 4.67 -9.00 24.85
CA ALA A 78 6.05 -8.79 25.26
C ALA A 78 6.10 -7.92 26.52
N THR A 79 5.36 -6.81 26.54
CA THR A 79 5.25 -5.93 27.70
C THR A 79 4.66 -6.66 28.91
N ALA A 80 3.62 -7.47 28.72
CA ALA A 80 2.99 -8.23 29.81
C ALA A 80 3.91 -9.32 30.38
N VAL A 81 4.66 -10.03 29.53
CA VAL A 81 5.66 -11.03 29.97
C VAL A 81 6.79 -10.34 30.72
N THR A 82 7.30 -9.25 30.16
CA THR A 82 8.38 -8.45 30.74
C THR A 82 7.97 -7.86 32.09
N GLY A 83 6.78 -7.27 32.19
CA GLY A 83 6.23 -6.75 33.45
C GLY A 83 6.03 -7.84 34.50
N ARG A 84 5.56 -9.03 34.11
CA ARG A 84 5.48 -10.18 35.02
C ARG A 84 6.84 -10.66 35.48
N ALA A 85 7.81 -10.77 34.57
CA ALA A 85 9.18 -11.18 34.89
C ALA A 85 9.85 -10.19 35.85
N PHE A 86 9.72 -8.88 35.61
CA PHE A 86 10.23 -7.84 36.49
C PHE A 86 9.47 -7.73 37.82
N GLY A 87 8.19 -8.10 37.84
CA GLY A 87 7.38 -8.15 39.05
C GLY A 87 7.71 -9.31 39.98
N GLN A 88 8.41 -10.34 39.53
CA GLN A 88 8.81 -11.49 40.38
C GLN A 88 9.85 -11.10 41.43
N ASP A 89 10.83 -10.26 41.08
CA ASP A 89 11.79 -9.70 42.02
C ASP A 89 12.25 -8.32 41.54
N ALA A 90 11.52 -7.30 42.01
CA ALA A 90 11.82 -5.90 41.70
C ALA A 90 13.19 -5.46 42.22
N GLY A 91 13.69 -6.07 43.32
CA GLY A 91 14.99 -5.77 43.90
C GLY A 91 16.13 -6.28 43.02
N PHE A 92 16.02 -7.53 42.56
CA PHE A 92 16.98 -8.14 41.63
C PHE A 92 17.02 -7.41 40.28
N TYR A 93 15.85 -7.05 39.73
CA TYR A 93 15.80 -6.25 38.50
C TYR A 93 16.46 -4.87 38.66
N ALA A 94 16.14 -4.15 39.73
CA ALA A 94 16.73 -2.84 39.99
C ALA A 94 18.25 -2.90 40.18
N PHE A 95 18.77 -4.03 40.69
CA PHE A 95 20.19 -4.31 40.76
C PHE A 95 20.79 -4.58 39.36
N LEU A 96 20.16 -5.45 38.56
CA LEU A 96 20.63 -5.82 37.21
C LEU A 96 20.67 -4.62 36.25
N ARG A 97 19.62 -3.77 36.26
CA ARG A 97 19.56 -2.54 35.44
C ARG A 97 20.64 -1.52 35.82
N ARG A 98 21.02 -1.48 37.11
CA ARG A 98 22.13 -0.62 37.58
C ARG A 98 23.48 -1.16 37.13
N LEU A 99 23.68 -2.48 37.17
CA LEU A 99 24.87 -3.16 36.62
C LEU A 99 25.08 -2.88 35.12
N GLU A 100 24.03 -3.02 34.32
CA GLU A 100 24.06 -2.71 32.89
C GLU A 100 24.35 -1.22 32.62
N THR A 101 23.87 -0.35 33.51
CA THR A 101 24.17 1.09 33.47
C THR A 101 25.64 1.36 33.81
N TYR A 102 26.21 0.64 34.80
CA TYR A 102 27.64 0.72 35.08
C TYR A 102 28.48 0.27 33.89
N GLU A 103 28.15 -0.86 33.27
CA GLU A 103 28.84 -1.33 32.06
C GLU A 103 28.86 -0.26 30.96
N ARG A 104 27.71 0.37 30.68
CA ARG A 104 27.63 1.45 29.68
C ARG A 104 28.46 2.68 30.04
N ILE A 105 28.41 3.09 31.30
CA ILE A 105 29.11 4.28 31.78
C ILE A 105 30.63 4.07 31.75
N PHE A 106 31.10 2.86 32.06
CA PHE A 106 32.52 2.51 32.12
C PHE A 106 33.06 1.89 30.82
N ALA A 107 32.21 1.71 29.79
CA ALA A 107 32.59 1.09 28.51
C ALA A 107 33.77 1.78 27.81
N ASP A 108 33.86 3.12 27.92
CA ASP A 108 34.85 3.93 27.22
C ASP A 108 36.18 4.07 28.00
N GLY A 109 36.29 3.44 29.19
CA GLY A 109 37.51 3.33 30.00
C GLY A 109 38.11 4.64 30.55
N THR A 110 37.57 5.80 30.16
CA THR A 110 38.10 7.14 30.44
C THR A 110 37.12 8.03 31.21
N THR A 111 35.92 7.51 31.52
CA THR A 111 34.86 8.24 32.19
C THR A 111 35.20 8.51 33.66
N THR A 112 35.51 9.77 33.99
CA THR A 112 35.59 10.25 35.38
C THR A 112 34.26 10.88 35.76
N ILE A 113 33.53 10.29 36.71
CA ILE A 113 32.22 10.79 37.16
C ILE A 113 32.36 11.42 38.53
N LEU A 114 32.02 12.70 38.64
CA LEU A 114 31.90 13.38 39.93
C LEU A 114 30.46 13.18 40.45
N MET A 115 30.31 12.41 41.52
CA MET A 115 29.00 12.17 42.15
C MET A 115 29.03 12.54 43.62
N ARG A 116 27.86 12.93 44.12
CA ARG A 116 27.64 13.13 45.55
C ARG A 116 27.72 11.76 46.27
N PRO A 117 28.31 11.67 47.47
CA PRO A 117 28.50 10.39 48.18
C PRO A 117 27.21 9.60 48.44
N ASP A 118 26.08 10.31 48.55
CA ASP A 118 24.74 9.75 48.78
C ASP A 118 23.99 9.39 47.48
N SER A 119 24.69 9.35 46.34
CA SER A 119 24.10 8.97 45.06
C SER A 119 23.57 7.53 45.09
N ASP A 120 22.34 7.33 44.61
CA ASP A 120 21.73 5.99 44.43
C ASP A 120 22.56 5.08 43.51
N LEU A 121 23.46 5.68 42.72
CA LEU A 121 24.41 4.98 41.85
C LEU A 121 25.61 4.40 42.61
N LEU A 122 25.95 4.86 43.81
CA LEU A 122 27.05 4.30 44.64
C LEU A 122 26.56 3.29 45.67
N ARG A 123 25.25 3.31 45.99
CA ARG A 123 24.62 2.54 47.07
C ARG A 123 24.90 1.03 47.05
N TYR A 124 25.05 0.41 45.87
CA TYR A 124 25.37 -1.02 45.74
C TYR A 124 26.86 -1.33 45.62
N LEU A 125 27.71 -0.33 45.34
CA LEU A 125 29.17 -0.46 45.37
C LEU A 125 29.70 -0.41 46.81
N GLU A 126 29.04 0.36 47.69
CA GLU A 126 29.37 0.44 49.12
C GLU A 126 28.87 -0.76 49.94
N SER A 127 27.75 -1.38 49.54
CA SER A 127 27.27 -2.62 50.16
C SER A 127 26.37 -3.44 49.23
N PRO A 128 26.69 -4.74 49.00
CA PRO A 128 25.91 -5.62 48.12
C PRO A 128 24.48 -5.92 48.61
N ARG A 129 24.15 -5.61 49.86
CA ARG A 129 22.85 -5.94 50.46
C ARG A 129 21.97 -4.69 50.59
N PRO A 130 20.70 -4.74 50.13
CA PRO A 130 19.76 -3.66 50.41
C PRO A 130 19.60 -3.53 51.92
N ARG A 131 19.89 -2.33 52.47
CA ARG A 131 19.52 -1.98 53.85
C ARG A 131 18.00 -2.08 53.96
N ARG A 132 17.54 -3.00 54.80
CA ARG A 132 16.11 -3.23 55.12
C ARG A 132 15.45 -1.96 55.65
#